data_AF-A0A1I1TE25-F1
#
_entry.id   AF-A0A1I1TE25-F1
#
_cell.length_a   1.000
_cell.length_b   1.000
_cell.length_c   1.000
_cell.angle_alpha   90.00
_cell.angle_beta   90.00
_cell.angle_gamma   90.00
#
_symmetry.space_group_name_H-M   'P 1'
#
loop_
_entity.id
_entity.type
_entity.pdbx_description
1 polymer ?
#
loop_
_entity_poly.entity_id
_entity_poly.type
_entity_poly.pdbx_seq_one_letter_code
_entity_poly.pdbx_strand_id
1 'polypeptide(L)'
;MRKIFLLRGAPGSGKSSFISRHHLQPYAISRDQIRLLLANLTYYYEEDTDCLRQVIPRSANEQTEKVVDYLVEEKMKRGETVIVDSTHISVETIEHYQPWLERYRYELFVVDLMYHKNLQNLLNRNEIRRQYDWVKPEVVREMYLSYQDNFDLPEWAHVINPNQMAKVLSQRESNLDHFAHVVAIPDQMAEADFPHVHISNFYFSFNDKFTAKYGTYRNVVTIGKTKDEIINQFRLPYFVFKFHHKHFLISAYPIRNELLDPIKKVKGVWTYSTGLVNLADFVAPFPSSKPQHVHQFNLSKLQPDRLLHIW
;
A
#
# COMPACT_ATOMS: atom_id res chain seq x y z
N MET A 1 1.95 1.59 -7.14
CA MET A 1 0.92 0.53 -7.04
C MET A 1 0.13 0.76 -5.77
N ARG A 2 -1.19 0.57 -5.85
CA ARG A 2 -2.11 0.80 -4.74
C ARG A 2 -2.22 -0.46 -3.90
N LYS A 3 -2.09 -0.32 -2.59
CA LYS A 3 -1.95 -1.47 -1.68
C LYS A 3 -2.88 -1.32 -0.50
N ILE A 4 -3.53 -2.43 -0.15
CA ILE A 4 -4.23 -2.58 1.12
C ILE A 4 -3.58 -3.70 1.91
N PHE A 5 -3.40 -3.45 3.21
CA PHE A 5 -2.84 -4.41 4.15
C PHE A 5 -3.90 -4.79 5.17
N LEU A 6 -4.26 -6.07 5.23
CA LEU A 6 -5.09 -6.61 6.29
C LEU A 6 -4.19 -7.23 7.36
N LEU A 7 -4.32 -6.77 8.60
CA LEU A 7 -3.65 -7.45 9.71
C LEU A 7 -4.44 -8.70 10.06
N ARG A 8 -3.77 -9.86 10.08
CA ARG A 8 -4.36 -11.14 10.44
C ARG A 8 -3.83 -11.63 11.78
N GLY A 9 -4.73 -11.88 12.72
CA GLY A 9 -4.39 -12.60 13.94
C GLY A 9 -5.32 -12.38 15.13
N ALA A 10 -5.28 -13.34 16.05
CA ALA A 10 -6.10 -13.35 17.26
C ALA A 10 -5.71 -12.23 18.25
N PRO A 11 -6.56 -11.94 19.25
CA PRO A 11 -6.17 -11.19 20.43
C PRO A 11 -4.85 -11.73 21.02
N GLY A 12 -3.90 -10.85 21.30
CA GLY A 12 -2.57 -11.20 21.81
C GLY A 12 -1.52 -11.51 20.74
N SER A 13 -1.86 -11.54 19.45
CA SER A 13 -0.89 -11.81 18.38
C SER A 13 0.17 -10.73 18.23
N GLY A 14 -0.19 -9.48 18.52
CA GLY A 14 0.70 -8.31 18.50
C GLY A 14 0.37 -7.25 17.44
N LYS A 15 -0.84 -7.25 16.86
CA LYS A 15 -1.25 -6.30 15.80
C LYS A 15 -1.03 -4.84 16.18
N SER A 16 -1.57 -4.39 17.30
CA SER A 16 -1.42 -3.00 17.77
C SER A 16 0.05 -2.66 18.07
N SER A 17 0.82 -3.61 18.60
CA SER A 17 2.27 -3.44 18.80
C SER A 17 3.02 -3.31 17.47
N PHE A 18 2.61 -4.06 16.45
CA PHE A 18 3.16 -3.98 15.10
C PHE A 18 2.89 -2.61 14.48
N ILE A 19 1.63 -2.14 14.50
CA ILE A 19 1.27 -0.79 14.04
C ILE A 19 2.14 0.25 14.73
N SER A 20 2.26 0.16 16.07
CA SER A 20 3.00 1.14 16.85
C SER A 20 4.49 1.15 16.57
N ARG A 21 5.13 -0.01 16.45
CA ARG A 21 6.58 -0.12 16.20
C ARG A 21 6.97 0.33 14.80
N HIS A 22 6.04 0.26 13.85
CA HIS A 22 6.26 0.65 12.47
C HIS A 22 5.69 2.04 12.13
N HIS A 23 5.23 2.79 13.14
CA HIS A 23 4.66 4.14 12.96
C HIS A 23 3.49 4.18 11.97
N LEU A 24 2.66 3.13 11.96
CA LEU A 24 1.55 2.95 11.01
C LEU A 24 0.22 3.54 11.52
N GLN A 25 0.17 4.07 12.75
CA GLN A 25 -1.04 4.59 13.36
C GLN A 25 -1.80 5.60 12.48
N PRO A 26 -1.15 6.55 11.80
CA PRO A 26 -1.87 7.53 10.96
C PRO A 26 -2.57 6.90 9.75
N TYR A 27 -2.18 5.68 9.36
CA TYR A 27 -2.64 4.99 8.16
C TYR A 27 -3.59 3.82 8.47
N ALA A 28 -3.63 3.37 9.73
CA ALA A 28 -4.37 2.20 10.15
C ALA A 28 -5.82 2.54 10.53
N ILE A 29 -6.75 1.77 9.99
CA ILE A 29 -8.17 1.76 10.36
C ILE A 29 -8.34 0.61 11.37
N SER A 30 -8.45 0.94 12.66
CA SER A 30 -8.62 -0.05 13.71
C SER A 30 -10.07 -0.19 14.15
N ARG A 31 -10.62 -1.41 14.04
CA ARG A 31 -12.00 -1.72 14.46
C ARG A 31 -12.23 -1.42 15.93
N ASP A 32 -11.28 -1.78 16.78
CA ASP A 32 -11.38 -1.56 18.23
C ASP A 32 -11.38 -0.05 18.56
N GLN A 33 -10.55 0.75 17.87
CA GLN A 33 -10.55 2.21 18.05
C GLN A 33 -11.87 2.83 17.58
N ILE A 34 -12.43 2.38 16.46
CA ILE A 34 -13.72 2.88 15.97
C ILE A 34 -14.85 2.53 16.93
N ARG A 35 -14.87 1.32 17.50
CA ARG A 35 -15.86 0.96 18.54
C ARG A 35 -15.79 1.92 19.73
N LEU A 36 -14.57 2.26 20.17
CA LEU A 36 -14.35 3.20 21.27
C LEU A 36 -14.73 4.64 20.93
N LEU A 37 -14.73 5.03 19.66
CA LEU A 37 -15.25 6.33 19.21
C LEU A 37 -16.79 6.35 19.19
N LEU A 38 -17.41 5.22 18.87
CA LEU A 38 -18.87 5.09 18.77
C LEU A 38 -19.54 4.88 20.13
N ALA A 39 -18.86 4.21 21.06
CA ALA A 39 -19.40 3.90 22.37
C ALA A 39 -18.31 3.89 23.45
N ASN A 40 -18.68 4.39 24.63
CA ASN A 40 -17.84 4.27 25.82
C ASN A 40 -17.70 2.82 26.25
N LEU A 41 -16.63 2.55 27.00
CA LEU A 41 -16.45 1.27 27.69
C LEU A 41 -17.63 0.98 28.61
N THR A 42 -18.00 -0.30 28.69
CA THR A 42 -19.03 -0.80 29.60
C THR A 42 -18.44 -1.83 30.56
N TYR A 43 -19.20 -2.23 31.57
CA TYR A 43 -18.78 -3.25 32.52
C TYR A 43 -19.53 -4.55 32.28
N TYR A 44 -18.80 -5.66 32.34
CA TYR A 44 -19.33 -7.01 32.29
C TYR A 44 -18.93 -7.74 33.57
N TYR A 45 -19.91 -8.31 34.25
CA TYR A 45 -19.71 -9.15 35.42
C TYR A 45 -19.66 -10.62 34.99
N GLU A 46 -18.61 -11.31 35.38
CA GLU A 46 -18.39 -12.73 35.10
C GLU A 46 -18.70 -13.54 36.36
N GLU A 47 -19.87 -14.19 36.38
CA GLU A 47 -20.40 -14.92 37.54
C GLU A 47 -19.45 -16.03 38.02
N ASP A 48 -18.88 -16.80 37.09
CA ASP A 48 -18.02 -17.96 37.40
C ASP A 48 -16.72 -17.57 38.14
N THR A 49 -16.23 -16.35 37.94
CA THR A 49 -14.97 -15.87 38.50
C THR A 49 -15.14 -14.73 39.51
N ASP A 50 -16.39 -14.34 39.79
CA ASP A 50 -16.75 -13.16 40.59
C ASP A 50 -15.96 -11.89 40.19
N CYS A 51 -15.82 -11.68 38.87
CA CYS A 51 -14.95 -10.64 38.33
C CYS A 51 -15.73 -9.57 37.57
N LEU A 52 -15.53 -8.30 37.94
CA LEU A 52 -16.04 -7.15 37.18
C LEU A 52 -14.97 -6.66 36.21
N ARG A 53 -15.27 -6.69 34.91
CA ARG A 53 -14.33 -6.30 33.85
C ARG A 53 -14.88 -5.14 33.03
N GLN A 54 -14.02 -4.17 32.72
CA GLN A 54 -14.32 -3.16 31.72
C GLN A 54 -14.11 -3.74 30.32
N VAL A 55 -15.05 -3.57 29.40
CA VAL A 55 -15.04 -4.16 28.05
C VAL A 55 -15.54 -3.19 26.98
N ILE A 56 -15.17 -3.45 25.72
CA ILE A 56 -15.73 -2.74 24.56
C ILE A 56 -17.14 -3.29 24.28
N PRO A 57 -18.18 -2.45 24.22
CA PRO A 57 -19.56 -2.92 24.00
C PRO A 57 -19.72 -3.47 22.57
N ARG A 58 -20.45 -4.59 22.46
CA ARG A 58 -20.78 -5.21 21.17
C ARG A 58 -21.94 -4.54 20.43
N SER A 59 -22.71 -3.69 21.10
CA SER A 59 -23.87 -2.98 20.52
C SER A 59 -23.48 -2.07 19.35
N ALA A 60 -22.23 -1.59 19.32
CA ALA A 60 -21.71 -0.74 18.25
C ALA A 60 -21.11 -1.52 17.07
N ASN A 61 -21.16 -2.86 17.06
CA ASN A 61 -20.48 -3.67 16.05
C ASN A 61 -20.99 -3.39 14.63
N GLU A 62 -22.31 -3.38 14.41
CA GLU A 62 -22.87 -3.14 13.07
C GLU A 62 -22.49 -1.74 12.55
N GLN A 63 -22.58 -0.72 13.42
CA GLN A 63 -22.19 0.64 13.07
C GLN A 63 -20.67 0.75 12.82
N THR A 64 -19.85 0.00 13.57
CA THR A 64 -18.39 -0.06 13.37
C THR A 64 -18.05 -0.58 11.99
N GLU A 65 -18.66 -1.68 11.56
CA GLU A 65 -18.39 -2.25 10.24
C GLU A 65 -18.76 -1.25 9.13
N LYS A 66 -19.91 -0.57 9.22
CA LYS A 66 -20.29 0.50 8.28
C LYS A 66 -19.27 1.63 8.21
N VAL A 67 -18.72 2.05 9.36
CA VAL A 67 -17.69 3.09 9.42
C VAL A 67 -16.36 2.60 8.83
N VAL A 68 -15.95 1.37 9.12
CA VAL A 68 -14.74 0.77 8.55
C VAL A 68 -14.83 0.71 7.03
N ASP A 69 -15.92 0.18 6.50
CA ASP A 69 -16.16 0.05 5.07
C ASP A 69 -16.12 1.41 4.38
N TYR A 70 -16.79 2.41 4.96
CA TYR A 70 -16.74 3.79 4.49
C TYR A 70 -15.31 4.35 4.46
N LEU A 71 -14.56 4.20 5.56
CA LEU A 71 -13.18 4.71 5.65
C LEU A 71 -12.23 4.03 4.64
N VAL A 72 -12.38 2.71 4.47
CA VAL A 72 -11.60 1.94 3.50
C VAL A 72 -11.89 2.43 2.08
N GLU A 73 -13.17 2.49 1.69
CA GLU A 73 -13.56 2.91 0.35
C GLU A 73 -13.13 4.37 0.07
N GLU A 74 -13.29 5.28 1.03
CA GLU A 74 -12.89 6.68 0.87
C GLU A 74 -11.38 6.88 0.73
N LYS A 75 -10.56 6.05 1.40
CA LYS A 75 -9.11 6.04 1.17
C LYS A 75 -8.75 5.44 -0.19
N MET A 76 -9.45 4.39 -0.60
CA MET A 76 -9.24 3.75 -1.91
C MET A 76 -9.58 4.69 -3.08
N LYS A 77 -10.68 5.45 -2.98
CA LYS A 77 -11.06 6.49 -3.95
C LYS A 77 -9.96 7.53 -4.15
N ARG A 78 -9.17 7.81 -3.10
CA ARG A 78 -8.05 8.75 -3.13
C ARG A 78 -6.72 8.12 -3.52
N GLY A 79 -6.68 6.81 -3.77
CA GLY A 79 -5.46 6.08 -4.11
C GLY A 79 -4.47 5.97 -2.94
N GLU A 80 -4.93 6.16 -1.70
CA GLU A 80 -4.09 6.07 -0.50
C GLU A 80 -3.78 4.60 -0.16
N THR A 81 -2.63 4.35 0.46
CA THR A 81 -2.36 3.04 1.05
C THR A 81 -3.26 2.83 2.26
N VAL A 82 -3.91 1.68 2.33
CA VAL A 82 -4.87 1.34 3.38
C VAL A 82 -4.30 0.25 4.27
N ILE A 83 -4.41 0.40 5.58
CA ILE A 83 -4.05 -0.64 6.55
C ILE A 83 -5.28 -0.88 7.42
N VAL A 84 -5.77 -2.11 7.50
CA VAL A 84 -6.94 -2.44 8.32
C VAL A 84 -6.51 -3.33 9.47
N ASP A 85 -6.66 -2.81 10.68
CA ASP A 85 -6.44 -3.52 11.94
C ASP A 85 -7.75 -4.15 12.39
N SER A 86 -7.90 -5.41 12.00
CA SER A 86 -8.91 -6.34 12.50
C SER A 86 -8.26 -7.70 12.68
N THR A 87 -9.05 -8.73 12.95
CA THR A 87 -8.56 -10.07 13.22
C THR A 87 -8.36 -10.86 11.93
N HIS A 88 -9.21 -10.64 10.92
CA HIS A 88 -9.17 -11.26 9.58
C HIS A 88 -8.82 -12.76 9.61
N ILE A 89 -9.47 -13.51 10.51
CA ILE A 89 -9.16 -14.92 10.74
C ILE A 89 -9.73 -15.80 9.64
N SER A 90 -10.98 -15.56 9.25
CA SER A 90 -11.71 -16.36 8.27
C SER A 90 -11.57 -15.78 6.86
N VAL A 91 -11.73 -16.64 5.86
CA VAL A 91 -11.63 -16.28 4.44
C VAL A 91 -12.68 -15.23 4.05
N GLU A 92 -13.90 -15.33 4.56
CA GLU A 92 -15.00 -14.42 4.21
C GLU A 92 -14.68 -12.97 4.60
N THR A 93 -13.99 -12.78 5.74
CA THR A 93 -13.58 -11.43 6.19
C THR A 93 -12.53 -10.79 5.28
N ILE A 94 -11.81 -11.59 4.48
CA ILE A 94 -10.83 -11.12 3.51
C ILE A 94 -11.50 -10.91 2.15
N GLU A 95 -12.36 -11.85 1.73
CA GLU A 95 -13.14 -11.76 0.48
C GLU A 95 -14.08 -10.55 0.46
N HIS A 96 -14.55 -10.09 1.63
CA HIS A 96 -15.33 -8.85 1.78
C HIS A 96 -14.73 -7.64 1.02
N TYR A 97 -13.40 -7.55 0.92
CA TYR A 97 -12.74 -6.42 0.26
C TYR A 97 -12.65 -6.56 -1.27
N GLN A 98 -12.88 -7.75 -1.84
CA GLN A 98 -12.65 -8.04 -3.25
C GLN A 98 -13.33 -7.06 -4.23
N PRO A 99 -14.62 -6.67 -4.03
CA PRO A 99 -15.27 -5.74 -4.94
C PRO A 99 -14.56 -4.38 -5.06
N TRP A 100 -13.94 -3.91 -3.97
CA TRP A 100 -13.18 -2.67 -3.97
C TRP A 100 -11.79 -2.83 -4.58
N LEU A 101 -11.15 -4.00 -4.40
CA LEU A 101 -9.86 -4.29 -5.05
C LEU A 101 -9.96 -4.18 -6.56
N GLU A 102 -11.00 -4.80 -7.14
CA GLU A 102 -11.26 -4.77 -8.57
C GLU A 102 -11.62 -3.35 -9.05
N ARG A 103 -12.51 -2.67 -8.34
CA ARG A 103 -12.97 -1.31 -8.68
C ARG A 103 -11.83 -0.28 -8.66
N TYR A 104 -10.97 -0.33 -7.64
CA TYR A 104 -9.94 0.68 -7.41
C TYR A 104 -8.52 0.23 -7.76
N ARG A 105 -8.37 -0.98 -8.31
CA ARG A 105 -7.10 -1.60 -8.73
C ARG A 105 -6.06 -1.67 -7.60
N TYR A 106 -6.49 -2.24 -6.47
CA TYR A 106 -5.63 -2.48 -5.31
C TYR A 106 -5.11 -3.91 -5.27
N GLU A 107 -3.85 -4.05 -4.87
CA GLU A 107 -3.30 -5.34 -4.44
C GLU A 107 -3.53 -5.52 -2.93
N LEU A 108 -4.01 -6.71 -2.54
CA LEU A 108 -4.25 -7.03 -1.14
C LEU A 108 -3.11 -7.85 -0.56
N PHE A 109 -2.59 -7.39 0.58
CA PHE A 109 -1.58 -8.09 1.36
C PHE A 109 -2.14 -8.45 2.73
N VAL A 110 -2.00 -9.70 3.12
CA VAL A 110 -2.36 -10.16 4.47
C VAL A 110 -1.09 -10.25 5.30
N VAL A 111 -0.98 -9.41 6.32
CA VAL A 111 0.13 -9.45 7.27
C VAL A 111 -0.22 -10.45 8.36
N ASP A 112 0.37 -11.65 8.31
CA ASP A 112 0.08 -12.72 9.25
C ASP A 112 0.93 -12.60 10.53
N LEU A 113 0.27 -12.25 11.65
CA LEU A 113 0.90 -12.14 12.98
C LEU A 113 0.79 -13.42 13.81
N MET A 114 0.18 -14.47 13.28
CA MET A 114 -0.04 -15.76 13.94
C MET A 114 0.98 -16.83 13.52
N TYR A 115 1.70 -16.64 12.41
CA TYR A 115 2.64 -17.60 11.81
C TYR A 115 3.61 -18.28 12.80
N HIS A 116 4.07 -17.59 13.85
CA HIS A 116 4.96 -18.14 14.89
C HIS A 116 4.32 -18.19 16.29
N LYS A 117 2.99 -18.16 16.39
CA LYS A 117 2.26 -18.12 17.65
C LYS A 117 1.54 -19.44 17.87
N ASN A 118 1.78 -20.04 19.02
CA ASN A 118 0.97 -21.14 19.53
C ASN A 118 -0.10 -20.59 20.48
N LEU A 119 -1.11 -21.40 20.74
CA LEU A 119 -2.24 -21.04 21.59
C LEU A 119 -1.79 -20.59 22.99
N GLN A 120 -0.86 -21.32 23.63
CA GLN A 120 -0.37 -20.98 24.97
C GLN A 120 0.23 -19.57 25.04
N ASN A 121 1.05 -19.20 24.05
CA ASN A 121 1.65 -17.87 23.97
C ASN A 121 0.60 -16.77 23.79
N LEU A 122 -0.48 -17.03 23.05
CA LEU A 122 -1.59 -16.09 22.88
C LEU A 122 -2.36 -15.92 24.19
N LEU A 123 -2.66 -17.02 24.88
CA LEU A 123 -3.35 -17.02 26.18
C LEU A 123 -2.56 -16.27 27.24
N ASN A 124 -1.27 -16.59 27.40
CA ASN A 124 -0.38 -15.91 28.36
C ASN A 124 -0.32 -14.40 28.11
N ARG A 125 -0.30 -13.99 26.83
CA ARG A 125 -0.30 -12.58 26.45
C ARG A 125 -1.64 -11.92 26.69
N ASN A 126 -2.73 -12.64 26.47
CA ASN A 126 -4.07 -12.16 26.69
C ASN A 126 -4.32 -11.87 28.18
N GLU A 127 -3.83 -12.73 29.07
CA GLU A 127 -3.95 -12.59 30.53
C GLU A 127 -3.38 -11.26 31.07
N ILE A 128 -2.24 -10.81 30.54
CA ILE A 128 -1.57 -9.58 31.00
C ILE A 128 -2.04 -8.30 30.27
N ARG A 129 -3.09 -8.38 29.45
CA ARG A 129 -3.60 -7.21 28.71
C ARG A 129 -4.26 -6.19 29.63
N ARG A 130 -4.32 -4.93 29.17
CA ARG A 130 -5.15 -3.90 29.79
C ARG A 130 -6.60 -4.39 29.85
N GLN A 131 -7.34 -4.01 30.89
CA GLN A 131 -8.65 -4.61 31.22
C GLN A 131 -9.60 -4.71 30.01
N TYR A 132 -9.77 -3.65 29.23
CA TYR A 132 -10.71 -3.66 28.08
C TYR A 132 -10.16 -4.30 26.80
N ASP A 133 -8.85 -4.55 26.70
CA ASP A 133 -8.22 -5.27 25.59
C ASP A 133 -8.21 -6.79 25.83
N TRP A 134 -8.44 -7.21 27.08
CA TRP A 134 -8.58 -8.60 27.48
C TRP A 134 -9.87 -9.18 26.92
N VAL A 135 -9.81 -10.42 26.45
CA VAL A 135 -10.98 -11.21 26.06
C VAL A 135 -10.98 -12.53 26.82
N LYS A 136 -12.13 -13.21 26.88
CA LYS A 136 -12.20 -14.54 27.49
C LYS A 136 -11.22 -15.52 26.80
N PRO A 137 -10.49 -16.37 27.55
CA PRO A 137 -9.59 -17.37 26.97
C PRO A 137 -10.23 -18.21 25.86
N GLU A 138 -11.50 -18.55 26.00
CA GLU A 138 -12.31 -19.34 25.07
C GLU A 138 -12.36 -18.66 23.70
N VAL A 139 -12.53 -17.33 23.66
CA VAL A 139 -12.51 -16.55 22.40
C VAL A 139 -11.15 -16.66 21.72
N VAL A 140 -10.05 -16.62 22.47
CA VAL A 140 -8.70 -16.80 21.90
C VAL A 140 -8.52 -18.21 21.35
N ARG A 141 -9.04 -19.23 22.05
CA ARG A 141 -9.00 -20.64 21.59
C ARG A 141 -9.81 -20.80 20.30
N GLU A 142 -11.04 -20.32 20.26
CA GLU A 142 -11.92 -20.37 19.08
C GLU A 142 -11.27 -19.70 17.88
N MET A 143 -10.70 -18.51 18.06
CA MET A 143 -10.02 -17.80 16.98
C MET A 143 -8.73 -18.49 16.53
N TYR A 144 -8.02 -19.17 17.43
CA TYR A 144 -6.84 -19.96 17.08
C TYR A 144 -7.23 -21.19 16.26
N LEU A 145 -8.26 -21.93 16.67
CA LEU A 145 -8.77 -23.08 15.92
C LEU A 145 -9.28 -22.64 14.54
N SER A 146 -10.10 -21.59 14.50
CA SER A 146 -10.58 -21.01 13.24
C SER A 146 -9.44 -20.56 12.32
N TYR A 147 -8.35 -20.01 12.87
CA TYR A 147 -7.14 -19.70 12.08
C TYR A 147 -6.49 -20.94 11.48
N GLN A 148 -6.43 -22.05 12.22
CA GLN A 148 -5.89 -23.31 11.72
C GLN A 148 -6.76 -23.88 10.60
N ASP A 149 -8.08 -23.80 10.75
CA ASP A 149 -9.04 -24.29 9.75
C ASP A 149 -9.08 -23.43 8.48
N ASN A 150 -8.70 -22.15 8.60
CA ASN A 150 -8.68 -21.17 7.50
C ASN A 150 -7.24 -20.84 7.05
N PHE A 151 -6.30 -21.77 7.19
CA PHE A 151 -4.90 -21.48 6.89
C PHE A 151 -4.70 -21.00 5.45
N ASP A 152 -5.34 -21.69 4.51
CA ASP A 152 -5.33 -21.35 3.09
C ASP A 152 -6.22 -20.14 2.81
N LEU A 153 -5.65 -19.14 2.16
CA LEU A 153 -6.32 -17.91 1.76
C LEU A 153 -6.46 -17.85 0.24
N PRO A 154 -7.38 -17.02 -0.29
CA PRO A 154 -7.56 -16.87 -1.74
C PRO A 154 -6.23 -16.51 -2.44
N GLU A 155 -5.98 -17.07 -3.63
CA GLU A 155 -4.70 -16.91 -4.35
C GLU A 155 -4.32 -15.44 -4.63
N TRP A 156 -5.32 -14.58 -4.80
CA TRP A 156 -5.15 -13.16 -5.05
C TRP A 156 -4.76 -12.36 -3.78
N ALA A 157 -4.86 -12.97 -2.59
CA ALA A 157 -4.46 -12.36 -1.32
C ALA A 157 -3.01 -12.74 -0.99
N HIS A 158 -2.09 -11.77 -1.11
CA HIS A 158 -0.67 -12.02 -0.88
C HIS A 158 -0.35 -12.10 0.62
N VAL A 159 -0.07 -13.31 1.12
CA VAL A 159 0.32 -13.50 2.53
C VAL A 159 1.78 -13.11 2.75
N ILE A 160 2.03 -12.26 3.75
CA ILE A 160 3.35 -11.81 4.14
C ILE A 160 3.55 -11.86 5.65
N ASN A 161 4.79 -12.07 6.07
CA ASN A 161 5.20 -11.93 7.45
C ASN A 161 5.43 -10.45 7.80
N PRO A 162 5.32 -10.06 9.08
CA PRO A 162 5.53 -8.68 9.54
C PRO A 162 6.84 -8.03 9.05
N ASN A 163 7.92 -8.82 9.02
CA ASN A 163 9.24 -8.36 8.59
C ASN A 163 9.34 -8.05 7.08
N GLN A 164 8.38 -8.50 6.28
CA GLN A 164 8.34 -8.27 4.84
C GLN A 164 7.59 -6.99 4.48
N MET A 165 6.81 -6.40 5.40
CA MET A 165 5.97 -5.23 5.10
C MET A 165 6.76 -4.05 4.54
N ALA A 166 7.94 -3.73 5.11
CA ALA A 166 8.78 -2.66 4.60
C ALA A 166 9.19 -2.88 3.13
N LYS A 167 9.53 -4.11 2.77
CA LYS A 167 9.87 -4.49 1.39
C LYS A 167 8.67 -4.35 0.47
N VAL A 168 7.47 -4.73 0.93
CA VAL A 168 6.24 -4.62 0.15
C VAL A 168 5.82 -3.16 -0.03
N LEU A 169 6.00 -2.31 0.99
CA LEU A 169 5.76 -0.87 0.87
C LEU A 169 6.78 -0.17 -0.05
N SER A 170 7.97 -0.73 -0.25
CA SER A 170 8.96 -0.14 -1.14
C SER A 170 8.61 -0.35 -2.63
N GLN A 171 8.90 0.67 -3.44
CA GLN A 171 8.97 0.56 -4.89
C GLN A 171 10.38 0.14 -5.29
N ARG A 172 10.51 -0.90 -6.13
CA ARG A 172 11.80 -1.35 -6.67
C ARG A 172 12.06 -0.69 -8.01
N GLU A 173 13.32 -0.38 -8.30
CA GLU A 173 13.69 0.04 -9.65
C GLU A 173 13.51 -1.09 -10.67
N SER A 174 13.22 -0.71 -11.91
CA SER A 174 13.18 -1.63 -13.05
C SER A 174 14.47 -1.57 -13.85
N ASN A 175 15.01 -2.71 -14.28
CA ASN A 175 16.23 -2.74 -15.08
C ASN A 175 15.93 -2.62 -16.58
N LEU A 176 16.32 -1.51 -17.18
CA LEU A 176 16.16 -1.22 -18.61
C LEU A 176 17.48 -1.34 -19.39
N ASP A 177 18.58 -1.81 -18.76
CA ASP A 177 19.91 -1.94 -19.39
C ASP A 177 19.91 -2.81 -20.68
N HIS A 178 18.87 -3.62 -20.90
CA HIS A 178 18.75 -4.49 -22.07
C HIS A 178 18.12 -3.80 -23.30
N PHE A 179 17.53 -2.62 -23.14
CA PHE A 179 17.03 -1.82 -24.25
C PHE A 179 18.17 -1.03 -24.90
N ALA A 180 18.09 -0.81 -26.21
CA ALA A 180 19.05 -0.01 -26.95
C ALA A 180 18.91 1.49 -26.62
N HIS A 181 17.66 1.96 -26.48
CA HIS A 181 17.35 3.35 -26.16
C HIS A 181 16.20 3.45 -25.15
N VAL A 182 16.26 4.45 -24.27
CA VAL A 182 15.16 4.87 -23.42
C VAL A 182 14.79 6.30 -23.81
N VAL A 183 13.53 6.51 -24.20
CA VAL A 183 13.05 7.77 -24.79
C VAL A 183 11.84 8.27 -24.02
N ALA A 184 11.78 9.57 -23.71
CA ALA A 184 10.56 10.19 -23.20
C ALA A 184 9.87 11.04 -24.28
N ILE A 185 8.56 10.82 -24.42
CA ILE A 185 7.66 11.54 -25.34
C ILE A 185 6.99 12.67 -24.55
N PRO A 186 7.30 13.95 -24.85
CA PRO A 186 6.68 15.08 -24.18
C PRO A 186 5.19 15.25 -24.54
N ASP A 187 4.47 15.98 -23.69
CA ASP A 187 3.01 16.11 -23.81
C ASP A 187 2.54 16.86 -25.06
N GLN A 188 3.28 17.87 -25.53
CA GLN A 188 2.84 18.75 -26.64
C GLN A 188 3.37 18.33 -28.01
N MET A 189 4.08 17.19 -28.09
CA MET A 189 4.59 16.66 -29.35
C MET A 189 3.45 16.36 -30.33
N ALA A 190 3.60 16.82 -31.58
CA ALA A 190 2.64 16.53 -32.64
C ALA A 190 2.75 15.07 -33.10
N GLU A 191 1.63 14.49 -33.55
CA GLU A 191 1.58 13.07 -33.95
C GLU A 191 2.48 12.76 -35.16
N ALA A 192 2.72 13.76 -36.02
CA ALA A 192 3.62 13.62 -37.17
C ALA A 192 5.08 13.40 -36.75
N ASP A 193 5.46 13.87 -35.55
CA ASP A 193 6.81 13.78 -35.01
C ASP A 193 6.99 12.58 -34.05
N PHE A 194 5.96 11.74 -33.91
CA PHE A 194 6.06 10.56 -33.06
C PHE A 194 7.10 9.58 -33.61
N PRO A 195 7.98 9.04 -32.74
CA PRO A 195 8.93 8.03 -33.17
C PRO A 195 8.19 6.74 -33.56
N HIS A 196 8.77 6.01 -34.50
CA HIS A 196 8.37 4.63 -34.74
C HIS A 196 8.69 3.79 -33.50
N VAL A 197 7.66 3.16 -32.91
CA VAL A 197 7.82 2.31 -31.73
C VAL A 197 8.49 1.00 -32.14
N HIS A 198 9.67 0.74 -31.59
CA HIS A 198 10.43 -0.47 -31.84
C HIS A 198 10.66 -1.25 -30.55
N ILE A 199 10.60 -2.58 -30.63
CA ILE A 199 10.70 -3.49 -29.46
C ILE A 199 12.04 -3.41 -28.72
N SER A 200 13.11 -2.96 -29.39
CA SER A 200 14.43 -2.79 -28.79
C SER A 200 14.55 -1.53 -27.94
N ASN A 201 13.54 -0.65 -27.94
CA ASN A 201 13.57 0.63 -27.24
C ASN A 201 12.49 0.66 -26.17
N PHE A 202 12.67 1.50 -25.15
CA PHE A 202 11.69 1.74 -24.10
C PHE A 202 11.20 3.19 -24.15
N TYR A 203 9.90 3.40 -23.97
CA TYR A 203 9.27 4.70 -24.13
C TYR A 203 8.50 5.10 -22.88
N PHE A 204 8.78 6.28 -22.35
CA PHE A 204 7.95 6.96 -21.37
C PHE A 204 7.05 7.97 -22.07
N SER A 205 5.74 7.80 -22.00
CA SER A 205 4.79 8.70 -22.63
C SER A 205 4.17 9.64 -21.59
N PHE A 206 4.25 10.93 -21.85
CA PHE A 206 3.40 11.95 -21.21
C PHE A 206 2.26 12.41 -22.14
N ASN A 207 2.27 11.96 -23.40
CA ASN A 207 1.38 12.41 -24.46
C ASN A 207 0.17 11.47 -24.61
N ASP A 208 -1.03 12.03 -24.50
CA ASP A 208 -2.27 11.26 -24.51
C ASP A 208 -2.53 10.58 -25.87
N LYS A 209 -2.17 11.23 -26.98
CA LYS A 209 -2.33 10.69 -28.34
C LYS A 209 -1.35 9.55 -28.60
N PHE A 210 -0.09 9.70 -28.16
CA PHE A 210 0.90 8.61 -28.25
C PHE A 210 0.47 7.42 -27.40
N THR A 211 0.00 7.66 -26.18
CA THR A 211 -0.53 6.62 -25.28
C THR A 211 -1.76 5.94 -25.88
N ALA A 212 -2.68 6.67 -26.50
CA ALA A 212 -3.84 6.06 -27.16
C ALA A 212 -3.43 5.12 -28.31
N LYS A 213 -2.35 5.46 -29.04
CA LYS A 213 -1.86 4.68 -30.18
C LYS A 213 -0.99 3.48 -29.79
N TYR A 214 -0.14 3.61 -28.77
CA TYR A 214 0.91 2.64 -28.46
C TYR A 214 0.93 2.19 -26.98
N GLY A 215 0.04 2.68 -26.12
CA GLY A 215 0.07 2.42 -24.68
C GLY A 215 -0.17 0.97 -24.27
N THR A 216 -0.64 0.10 -25.19
CA THR A 216 -0.77 -1.34 -24.96
C THR A 216 0.55 -2.11 -25.13
N TYR A 217 1.57 -1.48 -25.71
CA TYR A 217 2.87 -2.10 -25.93
C TYR A 217 3.64 -2.19 -24.61
N ARG A 218 4.23 -3.35 -24.32
CA ARG A 218 4.91 -3.62 -23.03
C ARG A 218 6.11 -2.70 -22.75
N ASN A 219 6.72 -2.15 -23.80
CA ASN A 219 7.84 -1.23 -23.73
C ASN A 219 7.40 0.25 -23.77
N VAL A 220 6.10 0.53 -23.63
CA VAL A 220 5.56 1.88 -23.52
C VAL A 220 4.89 2.04 -22.15
N VAL A 221 5.40 2.96 -21.35
CA VAL A 221 4.85 3.29 -20.03
C VAL A 221 4.32 4.70 -20.04
N THR A 222 3.06 4.87 -19.64
CA THR A 222 2.47 6.20 -19.50
C THR A 222 2.69 6.75 -18.10
N ILE A 223 3.21 7.96 -18.01
CA ILE A 223 3.39 8.70 -16.76
C ILE A 223 2.31 9.77 -16.67
N GLY A 224 1.57 9.79 -15.57
CA GLY A 224 0.50 10.76 -15.37
C GLY A 224 1.03 12.14 -14.96
N LYS A 225 0.33 13.17 -15.42
CA LYS A 225 0.73 14.57 -15.25
C LYS A 225 -0.07 15.28 -14.16
N THR A 226 -1.30 14.83 -13.92
CA THR A 226 -2.27 15.48 -13.05
C THR A 226 -2.79 14.50 -12.00
N LYS A 227 -3.37 15.03 -10.91
CA LYS A 227 -4.00 14.20 -9.87
C LYS A 227 -5.08 13.28 -10.45
N ASP A 228 -5.90 13.79 -11.35
CA ASP A 228 -6.98 13.01 -11.99
C ASP A 228 -6.43 11.82 -12.78
N GLU A 229 -5.37 12.04 -13.56
CA GLU A 229 -4.70 11.00 -14.32
C GLU A 229 -4.15 9.88 -13.42
N ILE A 230 -3.58 10.22 -12.26
CA ILE A 230 -3.04 9.25 -11.30
C ILE A 230 -4.15 8.50 -10.56
N ILE A 231 -5.19 9.22 -10.14
CA ILE A 231 -6.23 8.67 -9.25
C ILE A 231 -7.37 8.00 -10.02
N ASN A 232 -7.87 8.60 -11.08
CA ASN A 232 -9.04 8.11 -11.80
C ASN A 232 -8.66 7.33 -13.07
N GLN A 233 -7.53 7.65 -13.70
CA GLN A 233 -7.04 6.95 -14.89
C GLN A 233 -5.93 5.92 -14.59
N PHE A 234 -5.55 5.78 -13.31
CA PHE A 234 -4.56 4.80 -12.82
C PHE A 234 -3.19 4.90 -13.49
N ARG A 235 -2.79 6.08 -13.94
CA ARG A 235 -1.45 6.30 -14.51
C ARG A 235 -0.39 6.27 -13.41
N LEU A 236 0.84 5.94 -13.80
CA LEU A 236 1.96 5.95 -12.85
C LEU A 236 2.40 7.39 -12.56
N PRO A 237 2.56 7.79 -11.29
CA PRO A 237 3.00 9.15 -10.95
C PRO A 237 4.48 9.38 -11.29
N TYR A 238 5.27 8.31 -11.22
CA TYR A 238 6.67 8.29 -11.57
C TYR A 238 7.09 6.86 -11.90
N PHE A 239 8.28 6.73 -12.49
CA PHE A 239 8.93 5.46 -12.74
C PHE A 239 10.39 5.53 -12.36
N VAL A 240 10.89 4.50 -11.69
CA VAL A 240 12.30 4.39 -11.29
C VAL A 240 12.94 3.28 -12.08
N PHE A 241 14.09 3.57 -12.68
CA PHE A 241 14.75 2.65 -13.57
C PHE A 241 16.27 2.74 -13.52
N LYS A 242 16.89 1.64 -13.93
CA LYS A 242 18.31 1.53 -14.21
C LYS A 242 18.54 1.50 -15.72
N PHE A 243 19.44 2.32 -16.21
CA PHE A 243 19.86 2.33 -17.62
C PHE A 243 21.35 2.73 -17.72
N HIS A 244 22.11 2.07 -18.60
CA HIS A 244 23.57 2.18 -18.66
C HIS A 244 24.26 2.10 -17.29
N HIS A 245 23.77 1.21 -16.42
CA HIS A 245 24.29 1.03 -15.06
C HIS A 245 24.15 2.25 -14.12
N LYS A 246 23.40 3.27 -14.53
CA LYS A 246 23.01 4.42 -13.74
C LYS A 246 21.54 4.33 -13.34
N HIS A 247 21.17 5.09 -12.33
CA HIS A 247 19.86 5.01 -11.69
C HIS A 247 19.14 6.34 -11.83
N PHE A 248 17.91 6.26 -12.33
CA PHE A 248 17.13 7.42 -12.75
C PHE A 248 15.69 7.30 -12.24
N LEU A 249 15.07 8.46 -12.12
CA LEU A 249 13.64 8.59 -11.88
C LEU A 249 13.05 9.48 -12.98
N ILE A 250 11.87 9.13 -13.48
CA ILE A 250 11.10 9.97 -14.40
C ILE A 250 9.71 10.26 -13.83
N SER A 251 9.27 11.51 -13.90
CA SER A 251 7.99 11.98 -13.36
C SER A 251 7.52 13.26 -14.09
N ALA A 252 6.31 13.73 -13.80
CA ALA A 252 5.84 15.00 -14.34
C ALA A 252 6.56 16.21 -13.72
N TYR A 253 6.69 16.21 -12.39
CA TYR A 253 7.33 17.26 -11.61
C TYR A 253 8.48 16.70 -10.76
N PRO A 254 9.46 17.52 -10.35
CA PRO A 254 10.53 17.10 -9.44
C PRO A 254 9.97 16.55 -8.13
N ILE A 255 10.37 15.32 -7.78
CA ILE A 255 9.97 14.69 -6.52
C ILE A 255 11.02 14.99 -5.47
N ARG A 256 10.55 15.43 -4.29
CA ARG A 256 11.40 15.72 -3.15
C ARG A 256 12.02 14.46 -2.54
N ASN A 257 13.25 14.57 -2.02
CA ASN A 257 13.93 13.46 -1.35
C ASN A 257 13.08 12.87 -0.20
N GLU A 258 12.37 13.71 0.56
CA GLU A 258 11.50 13.29 1.66
C GLU A 258 10.36 12.35 1.24
N LEU A 259 9.96 12.37 -0.04
CA LEU A 259 8.94 11.46 -0.59
C LEU A 259 9.55 10.15 -1.11
N LEU A 260 10.86 10.12 -1.35
CA LEU A 260 11.59 8.98 -1.94
C LEU A 260 12.35 8.17 -0.89
N ASP A 261 12.75 8.83 0.19
CA ASP A 261 13.60 8.29 1.24
C ASP A 261 12.84 7.37 2.24
N PRO A 262 13.55 6.44 2.89
CA PRO A 262 14.93 6.07 2.59
C PRO A 262 15.04 5.30 1.27
N ILE A 263 16.04 5.67 0.47
CA ILE A 263 16.51 4.92 -0.70
C ILE A 263 17.55 3.90 -0.23
N LYS A 264 17.33 2.62 -0.54
CA LYS A 264 18.21 1.51 -0.12
C LYS A 264 18.60 0.65 -1.31
N LYS A 265 19.81 0.07 -1.29
CA LYS A 265 20.25 -0.90 -2.31
C LYS A 265 20.22 -2.31 -1.70
N VAL A 266 19.38 -3.18 -2.24
CA VAL A 266 19.19 -4.56 -1.77
C VAL A 266 19.51 -5.52 -2.91
N LYS A 267 20.54 -6.35 -2.73
CA LYS A 267 21.02 -7.31 -3.75
C LYS A 267 21.23 -6.65 -5.13
N GLY A 268 21.84 -5.47 -5.15
CA GLY A 268 22.14 -4.73 -6.37
C GLY A 268 21.00 -3.88 -6.94
N VAL A 269 19.80 -3.97 -6.38
CA VAL A 269 18.59 -3.26 -6.86
C VAL A 269 18.22 -2.14 -5.88
N TRP A 270 18.01 -0.93 -6.38
CA TRP A 270 17.53 0.19 -5.55
C TRP A 270 16.04 0.08 -5.22
N THR A 271 15.70 0.47 -4.01
CA THR A 271 14.34 0.43 -3.44
C THR A 271 14.02 1.75 -2.75
N TYR A 272 12.81 2.25 -2.95
CA TYR A 272 12.34 3.57 -2.54
C TYR A 272 11.14 3.41 -1.61
N SER A 273 11.18 4.06 -0.45
CA SER A 273 10.17 3.86 0.62
C SER A 273 8.95 4.75 0.43
N THR A 274 8.27 4.54 -0.69
CA THR A 274 7.22 5.43 -1.22
C THR A 274 5.81 4.94 -0.89
N GLY A 275 5.65 3.72 -0.38
CA GLY A 275 4.34 3.07 -0.24
C GLY A 275 3.39 3.68 0.78
N LEU A 276 3.82 4.63 1.61
CA LEU A 276 2.92 5.38 2.52
C LEU A 276 2.64 6.81 2.03
N VAL A 277 3.28 7.25 0.94
CA VAL A 277 3.07 8.57 0.34
C VAL A 277 1.82 8.52 -0.52
N ASN A 278 0.97 9.55 -0.44
CA ASN A 278 -0.22 9.63 -1.28
C ASN A 278 0.20 9.81 -2.75
N LEU A 279 -0.44 9.05 -3.65
CA LEU A 279 -0.06 9.05 -5.06
C LEU A 279 -0.17 10.44 -5.71
N ALA A 280 -1.13 11.25 -5.27
CA ALA A 280 -1.34 12.61 -5.77
C ALA A 280 -0.19 13.58 -5.40
N ASP A 281 0.54 13.32 -4.32
CA ASP A 281 1.59 14.24 -3.85
C ASP A 281 2.83 14.18 -4.76
N PHE A 282 2.99 13.12 -5.55
CA PHE A 282 4.08 12.98 -6.53
C PHE A 282 3.93 13.88 -7.75
N VAL A 283 2.74 14.43 -8.01
CA VAL A 283 2.48 15.38 -9.11
C VAL A 283 2.30 16.81 -8.59
N ALA A 284 2.59 17.07 -7.32
CA ALA A 284 2.57 18.42 -6.77
C ALA A 284 3.83 19.20 -7.21
N PRO A 285 3.71 20.51 -7.51
CA PRO A 285 4.81 21.34 -7.99
C PRO A 285 5.73 21.80 -6.84
N PHE A 286 6.26 20.86 -6.06
CA PHE A 286 7.15 21.17 -4.95
C PHE A 286 8.53 21.68 -5.44
N PRO A 287 9.24 22.50 -4.64
CA PRO A 287 10.62 22.88 -4.93
C PRO A 287 11.54 21.65 -4.98
N SER A 288 12.47 21.64 -5.94
CA SER A 288 13.48 20.57 -6.06
C SER A 288 14.41 20.52 -4.85
N SER A 289 14.72 19.32 -4.36
CA SER A 289 15.73 19.11 -3.31
C SER A 289 17.15 19.49 -3.79
N LYS A 290 17.98 19.97 -2.86
CA LYS A 290 19.38 20.32 -3.10
C LYS A 290 20.25 19.78 -1.93
N PRO A 291 21.10 18.76 -2.14
CA PRO A 291 21.25 17.96 -3.36
C PRO A 291 20.05 17.01 -3.60
N GLN A 292 19.92 16.50 -4.82
CA GLN A 292 18.98 15.41 -5.12
C GLN A 292 19.63 14.06 -4.79
N HIS A 293 18.90 13.13 -4.17
CA HIS A 293 19.42 11.79 -3.86
C HIS A 293 19.38 10.82 -5.06
N VAL A 294 18.59 11.14 -6.10
CA VAL A 294 18.51 10.40 -7.36
C VAL A 294 18.43 11.39 -8.52
N HIS A 295 19.01 11.06 -9.67
CA HIS A 295 18.91 11.88 -10.88
C HIS A 295 17.49 11.78 -11.46
N GLN A 296 16.85 12.91 -11.71
CA GLN A 296 15.44 12.96 -12.14
C GLN A 296 15.27 13.62 -13.50
N PHE A 297 14.51 12.97 -14.38
CA PHE A 297 13.93 13.55 -15.58
C PHE A 297 12.50 13.97 -15.28
N ASN A 298 12.19 15.25 -15.43
CA ASN A 298 10.86 15.78 -15.09
C ASN A 298 10.25 16.45 -16.32
N LEU A 299 9.02 16.08 -16.69
CA LEU A 299 8.30 16.69 -17.82
C LEU A 299 8.32 18.22 -17.74
N SER A 300 8.11 18.79 -16.55
CA SER A 300 8.10 20.23 -16.31
C SER A 300 9.41 20.96 -16.64
N LYS A 301 10.50 20.23 -16.90
CA LYS A 301 11.82 20.74 -17.26
C LYS A 301 12.25 20.35 -18.68
N LEU A 302 11.44 19.55 -19.39
CA LEU A 302 11.73 19.12 -20.75
C LEU A 302 11.26 20.16 -21.78
N GLN A 303 11.85 20.11 -22.97
CA GLN A 303 11.28 20.82 -24.11
C GLN A 303 9.95 20.16 -24.49
N PRO A 304 8.85 20.93 -24.63
CA PRO A 304 7.50 20.39 -24.73
C PRO A 304 7.20 19.68 -26.05
N ASP A 305 8.02 19.88 -27.07
CA ASP A 305 7.84 19.43 -28.45
C ASP A 305 9.01 18.55 -28.97
N ARG A 306 9.98 18.21 -28.11
CA ARG A 306 11.19 17.48 -28.52
C ARG A 306 11.44 16.21 -27.71
N LEU A 307 11.75 15.12 -28.40
CA LEU A 307 12.10 13.84 -27.77
C LEU A 307 13.29 14.01 -26.82
N LEU A 308 13.17 13.41 -25.63
CA LEU A 308 14.29 13.24 -24.73
C LEU A 308 14.85 11.83 -24.90
N HIS A 309 16.11 11.74 -25.35
CA HIS A 309 16.89 10.51 -25.30
C HIS A 309 17.66 10.47 -23.99
N ILE A 310 17.44 9.44 -23.19
CA ILE A 310 18.11 9.23 -21.90
C ILE A 310 19.37 8.38 -22.15
N TRP A 311 20.50 8.78 -21.58
CA TRP A 311 21.83 8.16 -21.71
C TRP A 311 22.50 7.99 -20.34
#